data_AF-A0ABD5VB00-F1
#
_entry.id   AF-A0ABD5VB00-F1
#
_cell.length_a   1.000
_cell.length_b   1.000
_cell.length_c   1.000
_cell.angle_alpha   90.00
_cell.angle_beta   90.00
_cell.angle_gamma   90.00
#
_symmetry.space_group_name_H-M   'P 1'
#
loop_
_entity.id
_entity.type
_entity.pdbx_description
1 polymer ?
#
loop_
_entity_poly.entity_id
_entity_poly.type
_entity_poly.pdbx_seq_one_letter_code
_entity_poly.pdbx_strand_id
1 'polypeptide(L)' 'MIEMIALAVMGILFIIVSGFLLTQAPAISASGGRNRLLIAGVIGSVIGGVFLYESVTR' A
#
# COMPACT_ATOMS: atom_id res chain seq x y z
N MET A 1 0.50 -12.50 -19.54
CA MET A 1 1.87 -12.00 -19.31
C MET A 1 1.90 -10.49 -19.02
N ILE A 2 1.39 -9.64 -19.92
CA ILE A 2 1.32 -8.18 -19.69
C ILE A 2 0.43 -7.86 -18.47
N GLU A 3 -0.69 -8.56 -18.31
CA GLU A 3 -1.59 -8.41 -17.15
C GLU A 3 -0.90 -8.73 -15.81
N MET A 4 -0.18 -9.87 -15.73
CA MET A 4 0.62 -10.22 -14.54
C MET A 4 1.65 -9.14 -14.19
N ILE A 5 2.35 -8.59 -15.20
CA ILE A 5 3.33 -7.51 -14.99
C ILE A 5 2.62 -6.25 -14.46
N ALA A 6 1.46 -5.89 -15.01
CA ALA A 6 0.69 -4.75 -14.55
C ALA A 6 0.22 -4.93 -13.10
N LEU A 7 -0.26 -6.13 -12.73
CA LEU A 7 -0.64 -6.47 -11.37
C LEU A 7 0.56 -6.37 -10.40
N ALA A 8 1.73 -6.89 -10.80
CA ALA A 8 2.94 -6.81 -9.99
C ALA A 8 3.37 -5.35 -9.76
N VAL A 9 3.35 -4.53 -10.81
CA VAL A 9 3.68 -3.09 -10.72
C VAL A 9 2.70 -2.36 -9.80
N MET A 10 1.40 -2.60 -9.95
CA MET A 10 0.38 -2.02 -9.09
C MET A 10 0.57 -2.43 -7.63
N GLY A 11 0.86 -3.71 -7.39
CA GLY A 11 1.16 -4.23 -6.06
C GLY A 11 2.35 -3.53 -5.40
N ILE A 12 3.46 -3.38 -6.13
CA ILE A 12 4.66 -2.67 -5.66
C ILE A 12 4.35 -1.19 -5.36
N LEU A 13 3.63 -0.50 -6.25
CA LEU A 13 3.27 0.90 -6.04
C LEU A 13 2.44 1.09 -4.76
N PHE A 14 1.46 0.22 -4.54
CA PHE A 14 0.64 0.26 -3.33
C PHE A 14 1.47 0.02 -2.06
N ILE A 15 2.41 -0.92 -2.08
CA ILE A 15 3.31 -1.18 -0.95
C ILE A 15 4.19 0.06 -0.67
N ILE A 16 4.79 0.65 -1.70
CA ILE A 16 5.67 1.82 -1.56
C ILE A 16 4.91 3.01 -0.99
N VAL A 17 3.76 3.34 -1.58
CA VAL A 17 2.92 4.46 -1.11
C VAL A 17 2.47 4.23 0.32
N SER A 18 2.06 3.00 0.65
CA SER A 18 1.63 2.65 2.01
C SER A 18 2.76 2.78 3.03
N GLY A 19 3.94 2.28 2.70
CA GLY A 19 5.13 2.44 3.52
C GLY A 19 5.47 3.92 3.75
N PHE A 20 5.38 4.74 2.70
CA PHE A 20 5.55 6.19 2.82
C PHE A 20 4.51 6.83 3.76
N LEU A 21 3.22 6.48 3.66
CA LEU A 21 2.20 7.02 4.57
C LEU A 21 2.49 6.68 6.05
N LEU A 22 3.04 5.50 6.31
CA LEU A 22 3.44 5.08 7.66
C LEU A 22 4.63 5.89 8.18
N THR A 23 5.59 6.28 7.33
CA THR A 23 6.71 7.14 7.74
C THR A 23 6.28 8.58 8.02
N GLN A 24 5.16 9.03 7.44
CA GLN A 24 4.58 10.35 7.73
C GLN A 24 3.76 10.38 9.03
N ALA A 25 3.36 9.24 9.58
CA ALA A 25 2.50 9.18 10.78
C ALA A 25 3.09 9.91 12.01
N PRO A 26 4.40 9.86 12.30
CA PRO A 26 5.00 10.63 13.40
C PRO A 26 5.03 12.15 13.16
N ALA A 27 5.03 12.60 11.90
CA ALA A 27 5.07 14.02 11.54
C ALA A 27 3.70 14.70 11.70
N ILE A 28 2.61 13.92 11.82
CA ILE A 28 1.27 14.46 12.03
C ILE A 28 0.97 14.57 13.53
N SER A 29 0.90 15.81 14.03
CA SER A 29 0.60 16.14 15.42
C SER A 29 -0.89 15.97 15.80
N ALA A 30 -1.80 16.01 14.82
CA ALA A 30 -3.23 15.80 15.03
C ALA A 30 -3.56 14.31 15.14
N SER A 31 -4.05 13.87 16.30
CA SER A 31 -4.36 12.45 16.60
C SER A 31 -5.29 11.81 15.55
N GLY A 32 -6.30 12.54 15.07
CA GLY A 32 -7.22 12.08 14.03
C GLY A 32 -6.55 11.91 12.66
N GLY A 33 -5.63 12.80 12.29
CA GLY A 33 -4.87 12.69 11.04
C GLY A 33 -3.89 11.52 11.06
N ARG A 34 -3.21 11.31 12.20
CA ARG A 34 -2.30 10.18 12.40
C ARG A 34 -3.02 8.84 12.26
N ASN A 35 -4.18 8.68 12.90
CA ASN A 35 -4.93 7.42 12.83
C ASN A 35 -5.41 7.15 11.40
N ARG A 36 -5.85 8.18 10.66
CA ARG A 36 -6.26 8.04 9.25
C ARG A 36 -5.09 7.62 8.36
N LEU A 37 -3.89 8.17 8.55
CA LEU A 37 -2.68 7.75 7.84
C LEU A 37 -2.32 6.29 8.12
N LEU A 38 -2.36 5.87 9.38
CA LEU A 38 -2.09 4.49 9.76
C LEU A 38 -3.08 3.53 9.08
N ILE A 39 -4.37 3.85 9.13
CA ILE A 39 -5.42 3.06 8.47
C ILE A 39 -5.19 3.00 6.95
N ALA A 40 -4.91 4.14 6.32
CA ALA A 40 -4.64 4.21 4.88
C ALA A 40 -3.41 3.37 4.49
N GLY A 41 -2.32 3.46 5.25
CA GLY A 41 -1.12 2.66 5.03
C GLY A 41 -1.37 1.15 5.20
N VAL A 42 -2.13 0.74 6.20
CA VAL A 42 -2.48 -0.68 6.39
C VAL A 42 -3.34 -1.19 5.23
N ILE A 43 -4.41 -0.47 4.87
CA ILE A 43 -5.31 -0.85 3.76
C ILE A 43 -4.52 -0.95 2.45
N GLY A 44 -3.71 0.06 2.14
CA GLY A 44 -2.92 0.06 0.92
C GLY A 44 -1.90 -1.08 0.87
N SER A 45 -1.31 -1.45 2.01
CA SER A 45 -0.38 -2.59 2.08
C SER A 45 -1.08 -3.92 1.79
N VAL A 46 -2.30 -4.11 2.32
CA VAL A 46 -3.13 -5.29 2.06
C VAL A 46 -3.50 -5.37 0.57
N ILE A 47 -3.97 -4.27 -0.01
CA ILE A 47 -4.33 -4.21 -1.44
C ILE A 47 -3.11 -4.52 -2.31
N GLY A 48 -1.95 -3.93 -1.99
CA GLY A 48 -0.69 -4.20 -2.70
C GLY A 48 -0.30 -5.68 -2.64
N GLY A 49 -0.43 -6.30 -1.46
CA GLY A 49 -0.20 -7.73 -1.29
C GLY A 49 -1.14 -8.62 -2.12
N VAL A 50 -2.42 -8.25 -2.22
CA VAL A 50 -3.39 -8.97 -3.07
C VAL A 50 -2.99 -8.89 -4.54
N PHE A 51 -2.60 -7.72 -5.05
CA PHE A 51 -2.15 -7.59 -6.44
C PHE A 51 -0.88 -8.39 -6.72
N LEU A 52 0.06 -8.44 -5.78
CA LEU A 52 1.27 -9.26 -5.91
C LEU A 52 0.95 -10.75 -5.91
N TYR A 53 0.06 -11.20 -5.02
CA TYR A 53 -0.38 -12.59 -5.00
C TYR A 53 -1.02 -12.98 -6.33
N GLU A 54 -1.98 -12.18 -6.79
CA GLU A 54 -2.69 -12.42 -8.05
C GLU A 54 -1.75 -12.40 -9.27
N SER A 55 -0.70 -11.57 -9.24
CA SER A 55 0.31 -11.52 -10.32
C SER A 55 1.13 -12.81 -10.50
N VAL A 56 1.15 -13.67 -9.48
CA VAL A 56 1.90 -14.94 -9.48
C VAL A 56 0.98 -16.14 -9.67
N THR A 57 -0.28 -16.04 -9.25
CA THR A 57 -1.23 -17.16 -9.26
C THR A 57 -2.16 -17.20 -10.47
N ARG A 58 -2.24 -16.14 -11.27
CA ARG A 58 -3.02 -16.07 -12.53
C ARG A 58 -2.11 -15.78 -13.71
#